data_AF-A0A2D9A461-F1
#
_entry.id   AF-A0A2D9A461-F1
#
_cell.length_a   1.000
_cell.length_b   1.000
_cell.length_c   1.000
_cell.angle_alpha   90.00
_cell.angle_beta   90.00
_cell.angle_gamma   90.00
#
_symmetry.space_group_name_H-M   'P 1'
#
loop_
_entity.id
_entity.type
_entity.pdbx_description
1 polymer ?
#
loop_
_entity_poly.entity_id
_entity_poly.type
_entity_poly.pdbx_seq_one_letter_code
_entity_poly.pdbx_strand_id
1 'polypeptide(L)'
;MKASLLVVLVLMFSVLAAACGETKIETVEVIKEVTKEVPVEKIVETVKEVDKIVEVEKIVETVKEVEKIVEVEKIVEVVAEKDKREIVFGGLDWTSALIQNGVARYIVEHGYGYPTSQIEGSTLPLFQGLRKGDIDLTMEIWLPNQAAAWNEAVKAGEVLPVGKSLEDNWQSSFLIPQYMQDANPELDSVEDLKEDQFKALFEQEGGKVVLLGCIAGWGCRTMQDGDDSGPGQIVGMGLEDHVVLRDPGTSGSLAAAVEAAFAKEDPILFY
;
A
#
# COMPACT_ATOMS: atom_id res chain seq x y z
N MET A 1 -19.14 -9.82 -32.91
CA MET A 1 -19.63 -10.32 -34.22
C MET A 1 -18.55 -10.05 -35.27
N LYS A 2 -18.17 -11.08 -36.03
CA LYS A 2 -17.53 -11.10 -37.37
C LYS A 2 -16.25 -10.29 -37.65
N ALA A 3 -15.14 -11.05 -37.78
CA ALA A 3 -14.22 -11.20 -38.93
C ALA A 3 -13.61 -9.98 -39.68
N SER A 4 -12.31 -10.16 -39.95
CA SER A 4 -11.45 -9.63 -41.04
C SER A 4 -10.76 -8.27 -40.84
N LEU A 5 -9.41 -8.23 -40.87
CA LEU A 5 -8.60 -7.88 -42.07
C LEU A 5 -7.09 -7.69 -41.77
N LEU A 6 -6.25 -7.92 -42.80
CA LEU A 6 -4.85 -7.47 -43.06
C LEU A 6 -3.67 -8.27 -42.44
N VAL A 7 -2.92 -9.12 -43.18
CA VAL A 7 -1.91 -8.92 -44.27
C VAL A 7 -0.49 -8.64 -43.73
N VAL A 8 0.46 -9.56 -44.00
CA VAL A 8 1.84 -9.25 -44.46
C VAL A 8 2.33 -10.42 -45.35
N LEU A 9 2.89 -10.06 -46.51
CA LEU A 9 3.37 -10.88 -47.62
C LEU A 9 4.87 -10.63 -47.81
N VAL A 10 5.74 -11.65 -47.88
CA VAL A 10 7.10 -11.53 -48.48
C VAL A 10 7.61 -12.86 -49.10
N LEU A 11 7.66 -12.83 -50.43
CA LEU A 11 8.66 -13.35 -51.41
C LEU A 11 8.91 -14.84 -51.71
N MET A 12 8.95 -15.06 -53.03
CA MET A 12 9.25 -16.26 -53.84
C MET A 12 10.74 -16.64 -53.87
N PHE A 13 11.01 -17.93 -54.11
CA PHE A 13 12.02 -18.38 -55.09
C PHE A 13 11.56 -19.70 -55.73
N SER A 14 11.63 -19.75 -57.06
CA SER A 14 11.22 -20.86 -57.92
C SER A 14 12.44 -21.60 -58.48
N VAL A 15 12.38 -22.94 -58.57
CA VAL A 15 13.18 -23.74 -59.52
C VAL A 15 12.31 -24.88 -60.06
N LEU A 16 12.12 -24.90 -61.38
CA LEU A 16 11.56 -25.99 -62.17
C LEU A 16 12.69 -26.96 -62.59
N ALA A 17 12.42 -28.26 -62.56
CA ALA A 17 13.00 -29.21 -63.52
C ALA A 17 12.13 -30.47 -63.62
N ALA A 18 11.78 -30.83 -64.86
CA ALA A 18 10.98 -31.99 -65.24
C ALA A 18 11.85 -33.20 -65.57
N ALA A 19 11.41 -34.43 -65.27
CA ALA A 19 11.51 -35.63 -66.13
C ALA A 19 11.06 -36.91 -65.39
N CYS A 20 10.60 -37.88 -66.18
CA CYS A 20 9.98 -39.15 -65.84
C CYS A 20 10.79 -40.09 -64.92
N GLY A 21 10.10 -40.90 -64.10
CA GLY A 21 10.66 -42.10 -63.48
C GLY A 21 9.98 -42.48 -62.15
N GLU A 22 9.45 -43.70 -62.06
CA GLU A 22 8.84 -44.28 -60.85
C GLU A 22 9.74 -44.07 -59.62
N THR A 23 9.22 -43.40 -58.58
CA THR A 23 9.94 -43.22 -57.33
C THR A 23 9.06 -43.64 -56.17
N LYS A 24 9.50 -44.69 -55.46
CA LYS A 24 8.99 -45.15 -54.16
C LYS A 24 9.11 -43.98 -53.18
N ILE A 25 8.00 -43.50 -52.63
CA ILE A 25 8.00 -42.44 -51.61
C ILE A 25 7.99 -43.12 -50.24
N GLU A 26 9.15 -43.14 -49.57
CA GLU A 26 9.22 -43.26 -48.12
C GLU A 26 8.98 -41.86 -47.53
N THR A 27 7.89 -41.67 -46.80
CA THR A 27 7.69 -40.45 -45.99
C THR A 27 8.34 -40.65 -44.63
N VAL A 28 9.48 -39.96 -44.45
CA VAL A 28 10.16 -39.74 -43.18
C VAL A 28 9.38 -38.68 -42.38
N GLU A 29 9.03 -38.99 -41.13
CA GLU A 29 8.45 -38.02 -40.20
C GLU A 29 9.50 -36.97 -39.80
N VAL A 30 9.25 -35.70 -40.11
CA VAL A 30 10.03 -34.57 -39.60
C VAL A 30 9.13 -33.78 -38.66
N ILE A 31 9.30 -34.01 -37.36
CA ILE A 31 8.69 -33.21 -36.31
C ILE A 31 9.49 -31.91 -36.22
N LYS A 32 8.85 -30.77 -36.52
CA LYS A 32 9.45 -29.45 -36.42
C LYS A 32 9.23 -28.93 -34.99
N GLU A 33 10.27 -28.89 -34.16
CA GLU A 33 10.22 -28.20 -32.88
C GLU A 33 10.05 -26.70 -33.12
N VAL A 34 8.97 -26.13 -32.57
CA VAL A 34 8.77 -24.68 -32.44
C VAL A 34 8.85 -24.38 -30.95
N THR A 35 10.01 -23.92 -30.49
CA THR A 35 10.19 -23.40 -29.14
C THR A 35 9.50 -22.05 -29.02
N LYS A 36 8.41 -21.99 -28.26
CA LYS A 36 7.83 -20.74 -27.75
C LYS A 36 8.10 -20.70 -26.26
N GLU A 37 9.02 -19.85 -25.83
CA GLU A 37 9.27 -19.61 -24.41
C GLU A 37 8.03 -18.92 -23.80
N VAL A 38 7.42 -19.57 -22.81
CA VAL A 38 6.39 -19.03 -21.93
C VAL A 38 7.02 -18.98 -20.52
N PRO A 39 6.90 -17.87 -19.78
CA PRO A 39 7.55 -17.72 -18.48
C PRO A 39 7.07 -18.80 -17.50
N VAL A 40 8.02 -19.33 -16.73
CA VAL A 40 7.86 -20.49 -15.85
C VAL A 40 6.88 -20.17 -14.71
N GLU A 41 5.67 -20.73 -14.78
CA GLU A 41 4.71 -20.78 -13.67
C GLU A 41 5.21 -21.78 -12.61
N LYS A 42 5.16 -21.39 -11.33
CA LYS A 42 5.58 -22.23 -10.21
C LYS A 42 4.55 -23.35 -10.00
N ILE A 43 4.92 -24.57 -10.34
CA ILE A 43 4.04 -25.74 -10.30
C ILE A 43 3.87 -26.22 -8.84
N VAL A 44 2.64 -26.22 -8.32
CA VAL A 44 2.28 -26.94 -7.09
C VAL A 44 1.52 -28.21 -7.49
N GLU A 45 2.18 -29.37 -7.44
CA GLU A 45 1.52 -30.66 -7.71
C GLU A 45 0.65 -31.08 -6.51
N THR A 46 -0.64 -31.29 -6.73
CA THR A 46 -1.49 -32.05 -5.81
C THR A 46 -1.84 -33.38 -6.45
N VAL A 47 -1.40 -34.50 -5.85
CA VAL A 47 -1.56 -35.85 -6.41
C VAL A 47 -2.86 -36.48 -5.89
N LYS A 48 -3.78 -36.87 -6.79
CA LYS A 48 -4.84 -37.83 -6.52
C LYS A 48 -4.59 -39.08 -7.36
N GLU A 49 -4.44 -40.24 -6.70
CA GLU A 49 -4.33 -41.54 -7.36
C GLU A 49 -5.73 -42.13 -7.58
N VAL A 50 -6.02 -42.60 -8.79
CA VAL A 50 -7.23 -43.37 -9.10
C VAL A 50 -6.81 -44.66 -9.81
N ASP A 51 -7.08 -45.80 -9.18
CA ASP A 51 -6.76 -47.13 -9.71
C ASP A 51 -7.74 -47.53 -10.82
N LYS A 52 -7.22 -47.87 -12.01
CA LYS A 52 -8.00 -48.45 -13.11
C LYS A 52 -7.49 -49.87 -13.39
N ILE A 53 -8.37 -50.86 -13.24
CA ILE A 53 -8.03 -52.28 -13.46
C ILE A 53 -8.40 -52.66 -14.89
N VAL A 54 -7.44 -53.08 -15.70
CA VAL A 54 -7.66 -53.63 -17.05
C VAL A 54 -7.18 -55.09 -17.06
N GLU A 55 -8.09 -56.04 -17.28
CA GLU A 55 -7.74 -57.46 -17.47
C GLU A 55 -7.54 -57.73 -18.96
N VAL A 56 -6.36 -58.24 -19.33
CA VAL A 56 -6.04 -58.63 -20.72
C VAL A 56 -5.86 -60.14 -20.78
N GLU A 57 -6.79 -60.85 -21.42
CA GLU A 57 -6.64 -62.28 -21.71
C GLU A 57 -5.83 -62.49 -22.99
N LYS A 58 -4.66 -63.13 -22.87
CA LYS A 58 -3.87 -63.60 -24.02
C LYS A 58 -4.02 -65.11 -24.15
N ILE A 59 -4.61 -65.58 -25.25
CA ILE A 59 -4.72 -67.01 -25.53
C ILE A 59 -3.44 -67.49 -26.23
N VAL A 60 -2.63 -68.29 -25.54
CA VAL A 60 -1.64 -69.19 -26.14
C VAL A 60 -1.70 -70.52 -25.36
N GLU A 61 -1.79 -71.63 -26.08
CA GLU A 61 -1.86 -72.98 -25.50
C GLU A 61 -0.66 -73.27 -24.59
N THR A 62 -0.96 -73.77 -23.39
CA THR A 62 -0.06 -74.31 -22.35
C THR A 62 0.66 -73.27 -21.47
N VAL A 63 0.28 -73.28 -20.18
CA VAL A 63 0.70 -72.44 -19.02
C VAL A 63 -0.05 -71.10 -18.89
N LYS A 64 -1.01 -71.03 -17.95
CA LYS A 64 -1.69 -69.80 -17.52
C LYS A 64 -0.78 -69.02 -16.57
N GLU A 65 -0.13 -67.98 -17.06
CA GLU A 65 0.34 -66.86 -16.23
C GLU A 65 -0.54 -65.64 -16.54
N VAL A 66 -1.18 -65.10 -15.51
CA VAL A 66 -1.99 -63.87 -15.60
C VAL A 66 -1.10 -62.73 -15.13
N GLU A 67 -0.51 -61.98 -16.06
CA GLU A 67 0.16 -60.72 -15.72
C GLU A 67 -0.89 -59.62 -15.52
N LYS A 68 -0.99 -59.13 -14.28
CA LYS A 68 -1.84 -57.99 -13.92
C LYS A 68 -1.09 -56.69 -14.23
N ILE A 69 -1.49 -56.02 -15.31
CA ILE A 69 -1.00 -54.68 -15.65
C ILE A 69 -1.96 -53.67 -15.02
N VAL A 70 -1.50 -52.91 -14.03
CA VAL A 70 -2.25 -51.79 -13.45
C VAL A 70 -1.76 -50.51 -14.13
N GLU A 71 -2.59 -49.92 -14.97
CA GLU A 71 -2.33 -48.59 -15.54
C GLU A 71 -2.83 -47.54 -14.56
N VAL A 72 -1.90 -46.85 -13.89
CA VAL A 72 -2.21 -45.71 -13.01
C VAL A 72 -2.26 -44.45 -13.86
N GLU A 73 -3.46 -43.97 -14.20
CA GLU A 73 -3.65 -42.67 -14.85
C GLU A 73 -3.41 -41.56 -13.79
N LYS A 74 -2.22 -40.93 -13.78
CA LYS A 74 -1.93 -39.74 -12.95
C LYS A 74 -2.69 -38.54 -13.52
N ILE A 75 -3.87 -38.25 -12.99
CA ILE A 75 -4.62 -37.03 -13.32
C ILE A 75 -4.00 -35.88 -12.53
N VAL A 76 -3.14 -35.08 -13.18
CA VAL A 76 -2.61 -33.84 -12.59
C VAL A 76 -3.64 -32.73 -12.82
N GLU A 77 -4.39 -32.38 -11.78
CA GLU A 77 -5.30 -31.24 -11.81
C GLU A 77 -4.47 -29.96 -11.65
N VAL A 78 -4.12 -29.32 -12.77
CA VAL A 78 -3.40 -28.04 -12.77
C VAL A 78 -4.41 -26.93 -12.45
N VAL A 79 -4.53 -26.60 -11.17
CA VAL A 79 -5.24 -25.38 -10.77
C VAL A 79 -4.30 -24.22 -11.09
N ALA A 80 -4.67 -23.41 -12.09
CA ALA A 80 -3.99 -22.15 -12.34
C ALA A 80 -4.19 -21.23 -11.11
N GLU A 81 -3.17 -21.13 -10.26
CA GLU A 81 -3.14 -20.14 -9.20
C GLU A 81 -3.00 -18.77 -9.88
N LYS A 82 -4.10 -18.03 -9.97
CA LYS A 82 -4.06 -16.66 -10.47
C LYS A 82 -3.14 -15.86 -9.54
N ASP A 83 -2.08 -15.26 -10.09
CA ASP A 83 -1.19 -14.39 -9.35
C ASP A 83 -1.99 -13.39 -8.51
N LYS A 84 -1.70 -13.38 -7.21
CA LYS A 84 -2.34 -12.46 -6.29
C LYS A 84 -1.96 -11.05 -6.67
N ARG A 85 -2.97 -10.16 -6.77
CA ARG A 85 -2.70 -8.74 -7.03
C ARG A 85 -1.86 -8.16 -5.90
N GLU A 86 -1.05 -7.16 -6.23
CA GLU A 86 -0.37 -6.36 -5.23
C GLU A 86 -1.37 -5.53 -4.42
N ILE A 87 -1.13 -5.44 -3.11
CA ILE A 87 -1.85 -4.57 -2.19
C ILE A 87 -0.99 -3.33 -1.90
N VAL A 88 -1.50 -2.16 -2.23
CA VAL A 88 -0.78 -0.88 -2.10
C VAL A 88 -1.18 -0.20 -0.79
N PHE A 89 -0.21 0.01 0.09
CA PHE A 89 -0.40 0.71 1.37
C PHE A 89 -0.13 2.22 1.24
N GLY A 90 -0.83 3.04 2.02
CA GLY A 90 -0.45 4.44 2.25
C GLY A 90 0.71 4.51 3.25
N GLY A 91 1.87 5.02 2.83
CA GLY A 91 3.08 5.20 3.63
C GLY A 91 3.14 6.56 4.30
N LEU A 92 2.52 6.70 5.47
CA LEU A 92 2.58 7.92 6.27
C LEU A 92 3.97 8.09 6.92
N ASP A 93 4.38 9.34 7.14
CA ASP A 93 5.76 9.75 7.43
C ASP A 93 6.10 9.90 8.92
N TRP A 94 5.30 9.32 9.81
CA TRP A 94 5.55 9.27 11.26
C TRP A 94 5.66 7.84 11.79
N THR A 95 6.37 7.69 12.90
CA THR A 95 6.87 6.39 13.38
C THR A 95 5.76 5.37 13.68
N SER A 96 4.63 5.77 14.27
CA SER A 96 3.54 4.82 14.57
C SER A 96 2.97 4.20 13.29
N ALA A 97 2.70 5.02 12.27
CA ALA A 97 2.14 4.53 11.02
C ALA A 97 3.14 3.64 10.26
N LEU A 98 4.43 4.00 10.27
CA LEU A 98 5.49 3.18 9.69
C LEU A 98 5.55 1.78 10.35
N ILE A 99 5.44 1.72 11.68
CA ILE A 99 5.40 0.44 12.42
C ILE A 99 4.15 -0.35 12.06
N GLN A 100 2.96 0.28 12.09
CA GLN A 100 1.71 -0.39 11.74
C GLN A 100 1.72 -0.94 10.31
N ASN A 101 2.21 -0.16 9.34
CA ASN A 101 2.40 -0.61 7.96
C ASN A 101 3.35 -1.80 7.89
N GLY A 102 4.52 -1.72 8.54
CA GLY A 102 5.50 -2.81 8.53
C GLY A 102 4.91 -4.13 9.05
N VAL A 103 4.19 -4.08 10.17
CA VAL A 103 3.50 -5.25 10.75
C VAL A 103 2.40 -5.77 9.82
N ALA A 104 1.53 -4.89 9.32
CA ALA A 104 0.42 -5.27 8.47
C ALA A 104 0.90 -5.88 7.14
N ARG A 105 1.90 -5.27 6.50
CA ARG A 105 2.53 -5.79 5.28
C ARG A 105 3.15 -7.17 5.51
N TYR A 106 3.91 -7.34 6.60
CA TYR A 106 4.48 -8.65 6.96
C TYR A 106 3.40 -9.74 7.09
N ILE A 107 2.26 -9.42 7.74
CA ILE A 107 1.13 -10.35 7.87
C ILE A 107 0.48 -10.64 6.51
N VAL A 108 0.28 -9.63 5.67
CA VAL A 108 -0.32 -9.79 4.33
C VAL A 108 0.57 -10.65 3.42
N GLU A 109 1.88 -10.43 3.46
CA GLU A 109 2.87 -11.16 2.66
C GLU A 109 3.03 -12.60 3.13
N HIS A 110 3.25 -12.81 4.43
CA HIS A 110 3.60 -14.13 4.96
C HIS A 110 2.41 -14.94 5.50
N GLY A 111 1.34 -14.27 5.93
CA GLY A 111 0.13 -14.90 6.42
C GLY A 111 -0.89 -15.17 5.32
N TYR A 112 -1.01 -14.24 4.35
CA TYR A 112 -2.00 -14.34 3.28
C TYR A 112 -1.39 -14.50 1.88
N GLY A 113 -0.08 -14.36 1.70
CA GLY A 113 0.60 -14.59 0.41
C GLY A 113 0.42 -13.50 -0.64
N TYR A 114 -0.11 -12.32 -0.29
CA TYR A 114 -0.26 -11.21 -1.23
C TYR A 114 1.04 -10.39 -1.29
N PRO A 115 1.56 -10.02 -2.47
CA PRO A 115 2.63 -9.05 -2.56
C PRO A 115 2.14 -7.67 -2.08
N THR A 116 3.04 -6.87 -1.48
CA THR A 116 2.69 -5.52 -1.03
C THR A 116 3.70 -4.48 -1.48
N SER A 117 3.18 -3.27 -1.73
CA SER A 117 3.96 -2.05 -1.91
C SER A 117 3.39 -0.94 -1.03
N GLN A 118 4.06 0.21 -0.98
CA GLN A 118 3.51 1.39 -0.34
C GLN A 118 3.88 2.67 -1.09
N ILE A 119 2.98 3.65 -1.06
CA ILE A 119 3.20 5.00 -1.61
C ILE A 119 3.45 5.93 -0.44
N GLU A 120 4.65 6.50 -0.38
CA GLU A 120 5.02 7.46 0.66
C GLU A 120 4.33 8.80 0.45
N GLY A 121 3.84 9.41 1.51
CA GLY A 121 3.26 10.74 1.44
C GLY A 121 2.63 11.22 2.74
N SER A 122 2.20 12.47 2.72
CA SER A 122 1.48 13.08 3.83
C SER A 122 0.00 12.70 3.81
N THR A 123 -0.68 12.99 4.92
CA THR A 123 -2.09 12.64 5.16
C THR A 123 -3.03 12.97 4.00
N LEU A 124 -3.03 14.22 3.51
CA LEU A 124 -3.98 14.67 2.49
C LEU A 124 -3.83 13.96 1.13
N PRO A 125 -2.65 13.93 0.48
CA PRO A 125 -2.50 13.26 -0.81
C PRO A 125 -2.75 11.74 -0.72
N LEU A 126 -2.33 11.08 0.36
CA LEU A 126 -2.58 9.65 0.53
C LEU A 126 -4.07 9.35 0.71
N PHE A 127 -4.81 10.20 1.44
CA PHE A 127 -6.25 10.03 1.55
C PHE A 127 -6.98 10.18 0.20
N GLN A 128 -6.51 11.10 -0.66
CA GLN A 128 -7.04 11.21 -2.02
C GLN A 128 -6.71 9.98 -2.88
N GLY A 129 -5.50 9.42 -2.73
CA GLY A 129 -5.14 8.15 -3.37
C GLY A 129 -6.03 6.99 -2.92
N LEU A 130 -6.37 6.94 -1.63
CA LEU A 130 -7.30 5.96 -1.07
C LEU A 130 -8.70 6.11 -1.68
N ARG A 131 -9.25 7.33 -1.75
CA ARG A 131 -10.57 7.58 -2.36
C ARG A 131 -10.64 7.16 -3.83
N LYS A 132 -9.53 7.31 -4.57
CA LYS A 132 -9.44 6.95 -6.00
C LYS A 132 -9.16 5.46 -6.25
N GLY A 133 -8.74 4.72 -5.23
CA GLY A 133 -8.31 3.32 -5.34
C GLY A 133 -6.87 3.13 -5.82
N ASP A 134 -6.06 4.20 -5.84
CA ASP A 134 -4.61 4.10 -6.07
C ASP A 134 -3.88 3.50 -4.85
N ILE A 135 -4.49 3.64 -3.67
CA ILE A 135 -4.07 3.02 -2.40
C ILE A 135 -5.21 2.11 -1.95
N ASP A 136 -4.88 0.88 -1.57
CA ASP A 136 -5.85 -0.11 -1.10
C ASP A 136 -6.11 -0.02 0.41
N LEU A 137 -5.09 0.36 1.19
CA LEU A 137 -5.15 0.34 2.64
C LEU A 137 -4.33 1.48 3.24
N THR A 138 -4.88 2.16 4.23
CA THR A 138 -4.13 3.03 5.15
C THR A 138 -4.35 2.54 6.56
N MET A 139 -3.26 2.46 7.34
CA MET A 139 -3.32 1.93 8.70
C MET A 139 -3.78 2.97 9.72
N GLU A 140 -3.66 4.25 9.40
CA GLU A 140 -4.09 5.34 10.28
C GLU A 140 -4.92 6.37 9.51
N ILE A 141 -6.10 6.68 10.05
CA ILE A 141 -6.89 7.86 9.72
C ILE A 141 -7.22 8.58 11.02
N TRP A 142 -6.73 9.81 11.13
CA TRP A 142 -6.88 10.65 12.32
C TRP A 142 -8.15 11.51 12.23
N LEU A 143 -9.19 11.10 12.96
CA LEU A 143 -10.59 11.48 12.68
C LEU A 143 -11.18 12.75 13.31
N PRO A 144 -10.53 13.54 14.18
CA PRO A 144 -10.91 14.96 14.25
C PRO A 144 -10.36 15.71 13.03
N ASN A 145 -9.11 15.44 12.63
CA ASN A 145 -8.40 16.23 11.62
C ASN A 145 -8.90 15.99 10.18
N GLN A 146 -9.46 14.81 9.91
CA GLN A 146 -9.97 14.43 8.58
C GLN A 146 -11.46 14.12 8.60
N ALA A 147 -12.18 14.48 9.67
CA ALA A 147 -13.56 14.04 9.92
C ALA A 147 -14.49 14.30 8.71
N ALA A 148 -14.45 15.53 8.20
CA ALA A 148 -15.33 15.96 7.12
C ALA A 148 -15.08 15.15 5.84
N ALA A 149 -13.82 15.09 5.39
CA ALA A 149 -13.41 14.38 4.19
C ALA A 149 -13.61 12.86 4.30
N TRP A 150 -13.35 12.29 5.48
CA TRP A 150 -13.59 10.88 5.78
C TRP A 150 -15.08 10.52 5.69
N ASN A 151 -15.93 11.29 6.37
CA ASN A 151 -17.37 11.05 6.39
C ASN A 151 -17.99 11.19 5.01
N GLU A 152 -17.52 12.14 4.20
CA GLU A 152 -17.91 12.27 2.80
C GLU A 152 -17.56 11.02 1.99
N ALA A 153 -16.30 10.57 2.06
CA ALA A 153 -15.82 9.40 1.31
C ALA A 153 -16.54 8.10 1.72
N VAL A 154 -16.81 7.91 3.01
CA VAL A 154 -17.59 6.77 3.51
C VAL A 154 -19.02 6.82 2.97
N LYS A 155 -19.66 8.00 3.00
CA LYS A 155 -21.03 8.18 2.47
C LYS A 155 -21.09 7.94 0.96
N ALA A 156 -20.04 8.31 0.23
CA ALA A 156 -19.90 8.06 -1.20
C ALA A 156 -19.59 6.58 -1.52
N GLY A 157 -19.23 5.76 -0.52
CA GLY A 157 -18.85 4.36 -0.70
C GLY A 157 -17.45 4.20 -1.32
N GLU A 158 -16.63 5.24 -1.29
CA GLU A 158 -15.27 5.25 -1.84
C GLU A 158 -14.28 4.57 -0.89
N VAL A 159 -14.54 4.63 0.41
CA VAL A 159 -13.70 4.03 1.45
C VAL A 159 -14.55 3.27 2.47
N LEU A 160 -13.94 2.30 3.14
CA LEU A 160 -14.61 1.46 4.15
C LEU A 160 -13.81 1.49 5.47
N PRO A 161 -14.45 1.77 6.62
CA PRO A 161 -13.81 1.63 7.92
C PRO A 161 -13.59 0.15 8.26
N VAL A 162 -12.37 -0.21 8.65
CA VAL A 162 -11.99 -1.60 8.99
C VAL A 162 -11.72 -1.83 10.48
N GLY A 163 -11.85 -0.78 11.31
CA GLY A 163 -11.66 -0.84 12.76
C GLY A 163 -10.88 0.36 13.30
N LYS A 164 -10.63 0.37 14.61
CA LYS A 164 -9.72 1.32 15.25
C LYS A 164 -8.35 0.66 15.45
N SER A 165 -7.29 1.26 14.92
CA SER A 165 -5.90 0.83 15.13
C SER A 165 -5.24 1.52 16.33
N LEU A 166 -5.79 2.67 16.74
CA LEU A 166 -5.34 3.49 17.86
C LEU A 166 -6.55 3.96 18.67
N GLU A 167 -6.30 4.26 19.95
CA GLU A 167 -7.29 4.85 20.85
C GLU A 167 -7.45 6.37 20.63
N ASP A 168 -8.45 6.96 21.29
CA ASP A 168 -8.75 8.38 21.21
C ASP A 168 -7.64 9.19 21.93
N ASN A 169 -6.63 9.61 21.17
CA ASN A 169 -5.48 10.39 21.65
C ASN A 169 -5.64 11.90 21.38
N TRP A 170 -4.92 12.72 22.15
CA TRP A 170 -4.79 14.16 21.90
C TRP A 170 -4.22 14.42 20.51
N GLN A 171 -4.90 15.28 19.76
CA GLN A 171 -4.54 15.67 18.41
C GLN A 171 -4.80 17.16 18.27
N SER A 172 -4.02 17.82 17.42
CA SER A 172 -4.20 19.25 17.11
C SER A 172 -4.31 20.09 18.36
N SER A 173 -3.48 19.79 19.36
CA SER A 173 -3.41 20.55 20.59
C SER A 173 -2.17 21.43 20.55
N PHE A 174 -2.12 22.47 21.38
CA PHE A 174 -0.89 23.20 21.63
C PHE A 174 -0.39 22.75 22.99
N LEU A 175 0.90 22.42 23.04
CA LEU A 175 1.55 21.80 24.17
C LEU A 175 2.71 22.67 24.64
N ILE A 176 2.82 22.75 25.96
CA ILE A 176 4.00 23.26 26.64
C ILE A 176 4.58 22.15 27.53
N PRO A 177 5.89 22.13 27.78
CA PRO A 177 6.48 21.19 28.72
C PRO A 177 6.00 21.43 30.16
N GLN A 178 5.94 20.37 30.97
CA GLN A 178 5.48 20.47 32.38
C GLN A 178 6.33 21.45 33.20
N TYR A 179 7.65 21.51 32.98
CA TYR A 179 8.53 22.44 33.71
C TYR A 179 8.18 23.91 33.46
N MET A 180 7.59 24.24 32.31
CA MET A 180 7.09 25.58 32.04
C MET A 180 5.82 25.89 32.82
N GLN A 181 4.87 24.94 32.88
CA GLN A 181 3.65 25.07 33.68
C GLN A 181 3.97 25.20 35.16
N ASP A 182 4.90 24.38 35.68
CA ASP A 182 5.28 24.40 37.09
C ASP A 182 5.91 25.75 37.49
N ALA A 183 6.69 26.35 36.59
CA ALA A 183 7.27 27.68 36.79
C ALA A 183 6.27 28.82 36.58
N ASN A 184 5.22 28.60 35.78
CA ASN A 184 4.19 29.59 35.43
C ASN A 184 2.79 28.97 35.59
N PRO A 185 2.28 28.76 36.82
CA PRO A 185 1.02 28.05 37.03
C PRO A 185 -0.21 28.73 36.41
N GLU A 186 -0.12 30.02 36.11
CA GLU A 186 -1.18 30.80 35.45
C GLU A 186 -1.19 30.65 33.92
N LEU A 187 -0.17 30.02 33.32
CA LEU A 187 -0.13 29.71 31.88
C LEU A 187 -0.86 28.38 31.65
N ASP A 188 -2.17 28.33 31.79
CA ASP A 188 -2.97 27.09 31.74
C ASP A 188 -4.00 27.07 30.59
N SER A 189 -4.04 28.14 29.80
CA SER A 189 -4.95 28.34 28.69
C SER A 189 -4.23 28.86 27.45
N VAL A 190 -4.75 28.51 26.27
CA VAL A 190 -4.27 29.08 25.01
C VAL A 190 -4.51 30.60 24.94
N GLU A 191 -5.50 31.10 25.67
CA GLU A 191 -5.82 32.53 25.74
C GLU A 191 -4.69 33.35 26.38
N ASP A 192 -3.87 32.73 27.24
CA ASP A 192 -2.77 33.39 27.93
C ASP A 192 -1.66 33.83 26.95
N LEU A 193 -1.57 33.19 25.78
CA LEU A 193 -0.69 33.62 24.69
C LEU A 193 -1.03 35.02 24.16
N LYS A 194 -2.17 35.60 24.55
CA LYS A 194 -2.53 36.98 24.22
C LYS A 194 -1.81 38.01 25.10
N GLU A 195 -1.33 37.61 26.27
CA GLU A 195 -0.69 38.49 27.24
C GLU A 195 0.83 38.58 27.05
N ASP A 196 1.38 39.78 27.13
CA ASP A 196 2.82 40.02 26.91
C ASP A 196 3.72 39.27 27.89
N GLN A 197 3.27 39.08 29.14
CA GLN A 197 4.03 38.36 30.15
C GLN A 197 4.28 36.89 29.77
N PHE A 198 3.30 36.21 29.19
CA PHE A 198 3.43 34.82 28.77
C PHE A 198 4.13 34.69 27.42
N LYS A 199 3.84 35.60 26.47
CA LYS A 199 4.57 35.64 25.19
C LYS A 199 6.08 35.79 25.38
N ALA A 200 6.51 36.54 26.39
CA ALA A 200 7.93 36.76 26.69
C ALA A 200 8.69 35.48 27.11
N LEU A 201 7.99 34.40 27.46
CA LEU A 201 8.59 33.12 27.81
C LEU A 201 9.07 32.34 26.58
N PHE A 202 8.45 32.54 25.43
CA PHE A 202 8.69 31.73 24.23
C PHE A 202 9.58 32.43 23.21
N GLU A 203 10.09 31.64 22.25
CA GLU A 203 10.68 32.20 21.04
C GLU A 203 9.62 33.03 20.30
N GLN A 204 10.05 34.19 19.76
CA GLN A 204 9.17 35.06 18.99
C GLN A 204 9.73 35.41 17.62
N GLU A 205 8.83 35.55 16.66
CA GLU A 205 9.10 36.04 15.32
C GLU A 205 8.11 37.16 14.98
N GLY A 206 8.63 38.36 14.70
CA GLY A 206 7.78 39.54 14.45
C GLY A 206 6.89 39.95 15.63
N GLY A 207 7.28 39.63 16.87
CA GLY A 207 6.50 39.91 18.09
C GLY A 207 5.39 38.90 18.40
N LYS A 208 5.34 37.80 17.66
CA LYS A 208 4.41 36.68 17.84
C LYS A 208 5.15 35.46 18.36
N VAL A 209 4.54 34.69 19.25
CA VAL A 209 5.06 33.42 19.75
C VAL A 209 5.16 32.43 18.60
N VAL A 210 6.31 31.79 18.50
CA VAL A 210 6.53 30.71 17.54
C VAL A 210 5.88 29.44 18.08
N LEU A 211 4.85 28.96 17.39
CA LEU A 211 4.32 27.62 17.56
C LEU A 211 4.99 26.69 16.54
N LEU A 212 5.76 25.72 17.02
CA LEU A 212 6.26 24.64 16.18
C LEU A 212 5.08 23.71 15.84
N GLY A 213 4.47 23.97 14.68
CA GLY A 213 3.19 23.40 14.30
C GLY A 213 3.30 22.04 13.63
N CYS A 214 2.17 21.57 13.10
CA CYS A 214 2.14 20.39 12.27
C CYS A 214 2.90 20.59 10.95
N ILE A 215 3.41 19.49 10.42
CA ILE A 215 4.12 19.43 9.15
C ILE A 215 3.13 19.69 8.00
N ALA A 216 3.54 20.46 7.00
CA ALA A 216 2.73 20.69 5.81
C ALA A 216 2.24 19.37 5.18
N GLY A 217 0.96 19.34 4.80
CA GLY A 217 0.31 18.15 4.24
C GLY A 217 -0.27 17.18 5.26
N TRP A 218 0.02 17.35 6.55
CA TRP A 218 -0.67 16.63 7.62
C TRP A 218 -2.06 17.23 7.88
N GLY A 219 -3.03 16.39 8.23
CA GLY A 219 -4.40 16.88 8.50
C GLY A 219 -4.47 17.89 9.66
N CYS A 220 -3.63 17.73 10.69
CA CYS A 220 -3.57 18.70 11.78
C CYS A 220 -3.01 20.06 11.35
N ARG A 221 -2.18 20.12 10.30
CA ARG A 221 -1.73 21.40 9.76
C ARG A 221 -2.88 22.17 9.14
N THR A 222 -3.76 21.49 8.43
CA THR A 222 -5.04 22.06 7.96
C THR A 222 -5.90 22.56 9.12
N MET A 223 -5.97 21.82 10.23
CA MET A 223 -6.69 22.30 11.41
C MET A 223 -6.07 23.56 12.01
N GLN A 224 -4.75 23.72 11.95
CA GLN A 224 -4.05 24.90 12.45
C GLN A 224 -4.23 26.13 11.54
N ASP A 225 -3.96 25.97 10.24
CA ASP A 225 -4.02 27.05 9.24
C ASP A 225 -5.46 27.44 8.86
N GLY A 226 -6.37 26.47 8.84
CA GLY A 226 -7.68 26.59 8.21
C GLY A 226 -7.69 26.18 6.74
N ASP A 227 -8.88 26.02 6.20
CA ASP A 227 -9.15 25.74 4.79
C ASP A 227 -10.59 26.15 4.43
N ASP A 228 -11.11 25.66 3.31
CA ASP A 228 -12.48 25.94 2.86
C ASP A 228 -13.56 25.46 3.85
N SER A 229 -13.22 24.59 4.80
CA SER A 229 -14.13 24.10 5.84
C SER A 229 -14.17 25.00 7.09
N GLY A 230 -13.20 25.89 7.28
CA GLY A 230 -13.18 26.79 8.43
C GLY A 230 -11.87 27.55 8.63
N PRO A 231 -11.86 28.54 9.53
CA PRO A 231 -10.75 29.48 9.71
C PRO A 231 -9.48 28.85 10.34
N GLY A 232 -9.53 27.60 10.83
CA GLY A 232 -8.43 26.98 11.55
C GLY A 232 -8.31 27.45 13.01
N GLN A 233 -7.38 26.85 13.74
CA GLN A 233 -7.20 27.10 15.17
C GLN A 233 -6.62 28.48 15.46
N ILE A 234 -5.63 28.94 14.68
CA ILE A 234 -4.99 30.23 14.93
C ILE A 234 -6.01 31.36 14.83
N VAL A 235 -6.77 31.42 13.75
CA VAL A 235 -7.82 32.43 13.54
C VAL A 235 -9.02 32.16 14.45
N GLY A 236 -9.46 30.90 14.56
CA GLY A 236 -10.63 30.53 15.35
C GLY A 236 -10.49 30.83 16.84
N MET A 237 -9.26 30.85 17.37
CA MET A 237 -8.94 31.21 18.76
C MET A 237 -8.55 32.69 18.92
N GLY A 238 -8.52 33.48 17.83
CA GLY A 238 -8.13 34.90 17.89
C GLY A 238 -6.63 35.10 18.18
N LEU A 239 -5.76 34.21 17.71
CA LEU A 239 -4.32 34.21 17.96
C LEU A 239 -3.50 34.80 16.81
N GLU A 240 -4.14 35.36 15.79
CA GLU A 240 -3.45 35.82 14.58
C GLU A 240 -2.37 36.85 14.86
N ASP A 241 -2.57 37.71 15.86
CA ASP A 241 -1.60 38.74 16.28
C ASP A 241 -0.63 38.27 17.36
N HIS A 242 -0.75 37.01 17.78
CA HIS A 242 -0.08 36.47 18.96
C HIS A 242 0.79 35.26 18.66
N VAL A 243 0.43 34.45 17.66
CA VAL A 243 1.11 33.21 17.32
C VAL A 243 1.45 33.18 15.83
N VAL A 244 2.62 32.66 15.52
CA VAL A 244 3.04 32.34 14.16
C VAL A 244 3.44 30.87 14.08
N LEU A 245 2.91 30.18 13.07
CA LEU A 245 3.19 28.78 12.81
C LEU A 245 4.53 28.61 12.11
N ARG A 246 5.39 27.77 12.68
CA ARG A 246 6.61 27.30 12.05
C ARG A 246 6.48 25.83 11.68
N ASP A 247 6.73 25.51 10.42
CA ASP A 247 6.79 24.14 9.96
C ASP A 247 8.14 23.51 10.38
N PRO A 248 8.16 22.39 11.14
CA PRO A 248 9.39 21.67 11.46
C PRO A 248 10.00 20.96 10.23
N GLY A 249 9.26 20.84 9.14
CA GLY A 249 9.66 20.26 7.86
C GLY A 249 9.60 18.73 7.82
N THR A 250 9.97 18.06 8.92
CA THR A 250 9.89 16.59 9.04
C THR A 250 9.51 16.15 10.44
N SER A 251 9.00 14.93 10.57
CA SER A 251 8.69 14.30 11.87
C SER A 251 9.94 14.16 12.74
N GLY A 252 11.09 13.84 12.13
CA GLY A 252 12.38 13.77 12.82
C GLY A 252 12.86 15.14 13.34
N SER A 253 12.69 16.21 12.56
CA SER A 253 13.03 17.57 12.99
C SER A 253 12.14 18.04 14.14
N LEU A 254 10.84 17.74 14.09
CA LEU A 254 9.90 18.05 15.17
C LEU A 254 10.32 17.34 16.48
N ALA A 255 10.55 16.03 16.41
CA ALA A 255 10.97 15.24 17.55
C ALA A 255 12.29 15.77 18.14
N ALA A 256 13.29 16.05 17.30
CA ALA A 256 14.58 16.57 17.74
C ALA A 256 14.47 17.94 18.43
N ALA A 257 13.60 18.83 17.94
CA ALA A 257 13.37 20.12 18.56
C ALA A 257 12.75 19.99 19.96
N VAL A 258 11.74 19.13 20.11
CA VAL A 258 11.10 18.83 21.40
C VAL A 258 12.10 18.18 22.35
N GLU A 259 12.81 17.14 21.93
CA GLU A 259 13.83 16.47 22.77
C GLU A 259 14.93 17.42 23.22
N ALA A 260 15.41 18.30 22.34
CA ALA A 260 16.43 19.29 22.68
C ALA A 260 15.93 20.31 23.71
N ALA A 261 14.67 20.75 23.59
CA ALA A 261 14.06 21.65 24.57
C ALA A 261 13.93 20.98 25.94
N PHE A 262 13.44 19.74 25.98
CA PHE A 262 13.33 18.96 27.22
C PHE A 262 14.70 18.69 27.87
N ALA A 263 15.74 18.40 27.08
CA ALA A 263 17.08 18.17 27.60
C ALA A 263 17.72 19.41 28.25
N LYS A 264 17.28 20.60 27.86
CA LYS A 264 17.80 21.89 28.34
C LYS A 264 16.84 22.64 29.26
N GLU A 265 15.62 22.12 29.42
CA GLU A 265 14.49 22.83 30.02
C GLU A 265 14.20 24.19 29.34
N ASP A 266 14.45 24.27 28.03
CA ASP A 266 14.20 25.49 27.24
C ASP A 266 12.68 25.65 26.99
N PRO A 267 12.15 26.88 26.99
CA PRO A 267 10.77 27.13 26.60
C PRO A 267 10.47 26.71 25.15
N ILE A 268 9.35 26.02 24.94
CA ILE A 268 8.86 25.64 23.62
C ILE A 268 7.33 25.57 23.60
N LEU A 269 6.73 26.11 22.55
CA LEU A 269 5.32 25.89 22.21
C LEU A 269 5.28 25.01 20.96
N PHE A 270 4.66 23.85 21.05
CA PHE A 270 4.61 22.87 19.96
C PHE A 270 3.24 22.19 19.86
N TYR A 271 3.01 21.44 18.78
CA TYR A 271 1.82 20.62 18.58
C TYR A 271 1.85 19.30 19.37
#